data_AF-A0A2E2YP68-F1
#
_entry.id   AF-A0A2E2YP68-F1
#
_cell.length_a   1.000
_cell.length_b   1.000
_cell.length_c   1.000
_cell.angle_alpha   90.00
_cell.angle_beta   90.00
_cell.angle_gamma   90.00
#
_symmetry.space_group_name_H-M   'P 1'
#
loop_
_entity.id
_entity.type
_entity.pdbx_description
1 polymer ?
#
loop_
_entity_poly.entity_id
_entity_poly.type
_entity_poly.pdbx_seq_one_letter_code
_entity_poly.pdbx_strand_id
1 'polypeptide(L)'
;MFDIGFPELALASLVALLVLGPERLPSALRTLGLWLGRIRRGFNAVKSEFEREIGMDDVRRQLHNEQIMEEVKKIQQETQEFGNEIAGTGS
;
A
#
# COMPACT_ATOMS: atom_id res chain seq x y z
N MET A 1 10.06 12.89 -15.87
CA MET A 1 9.28 13.77 -16.78
C MET A 1 7.99 14.23 -16.10
N PHE A 2 8.16 14.92 -14.96
CA PHE A 2 7.10 15.63 -14.24
C PHE A 2 7.76 16.87 -13.63
N ASP A 3 8.30 17.73 -14.49
CA ASP A 3 8.74 19.05 -14.07
C ASP A 3 7.49 19.93 -13.97
N ILE A 4 6.73 19.74 -12.89
CA ILE A 4 5.63 20.63 -12.55
C ILE A 4 6.25 21.85 -11.88
N GLY A 5 6.48 22.88 -12.66
CA GLY A 5 6.89 24.19 -12.20
C GLY A 5 5.70 25.03 -11.73
N PHE A 6 6.03 26.20 -11.19
CA PHE A 6 5.03 27.21 -10.83
C PHE A 6 4.14 27.63 -12.01
N PRO A 7 4.66 27.84 -13.24
CA PRO A 7 3.83 28.18 -14.40
C PRO A 7 2.80 27.10 -14.76
N GLU A 8 3.18 25.82 -14.71
CA GLU A 8 2.32 24.69 -15.02
C GLU A 8 1.17 24.57 -14.01
N LEU A 9 1.46 24.76 -12.71
CA LEU A 9 0.43 24.80 -11.66
C LEU A 9 -0.52 25.98 -11.85
N ALA A 10 -0.01 27.16 -12.22
CA ALA A 10 -0.84 28.33 -12.48
C ALA A 10 -1.77 28.10 -13.67
N LEU A 11 -1.26 27.52 -14.77
CA LEU A 11 -2.07 27.17 -15.94
C LEU A 11 -3.15 26.13 -15.60
N ALA A 12 -2.80 25.07 -14.88
CA ALA A 12 -3.75 24.06 -14.44
C ALA A 12 -4.84 24.67 -13.54
N SER A 13 -4.46 25.56 -12.63
CA SER A 13 -5.40 26.28 -11.76
C SER A 13 -6.34 27.17 -12.57
N LEU A 14 -5.82 27.90 -13.57
CA LEU A 14 -6.62 28.74 -14.45
C LEU A 14 -7.67 27.91 -15.21
N VAL A 15 -7.26 26.77 -15.78
CA VAL A 15 -8.18 25.85 -16.48
C VAL A 15 -9.22 25.29 -15.51
N ALA A 16 -8.81 24.87 -14.31
CA ALA A 16 -9.74 24.37 -13.29
C ALA A 16 -10.78 25.43 -12.89
N LEU A 17 -10.36 26.69 -12.74
CA LEU A 17 -11.24 27.82 -12.47
C LEU A 17 -12.21 28.10 -13.63
N LEU A 18 -11.77 27.93 -14.89
CA LEU A 18 -12.63 28.14 -16.05
C LEU A 18 -13.70 27.05 -16.17
N VAL A 19 -13.31 25.78 -16.04
CA VAL A 19 -14.19 24.63 -16.22
C VAL A 19 -15.18 24.49 -15.07
N LEU A 20 -14.68 24.56 -13.84
CA LEU A 20 -15.48 24.34 -12.65
C LEU A 20 -16.14 25.65 -12.17
N GLY A 21 -15.47 26.79 -12.38
CA GLY A 21 -15.85 28.09 -11.83
C GLY A 21 -15.10 28.42 -10.53
N PRO A 22 -14.69 29.68 -10.32
CA PRO A 22 -13.94 30.10 -9.13
C PRO A 22 -14.73 29.91 -7.82
N GLU A 23 -16.05 29.99 -7.86
CA GLU A 23 -16.88 29.78 -6.68
C GLU A 23 -17.11 28.31 -6.35
N ARG A 24 -17.04 27.41 -7.36
CA ARG A 24 -17.35 25.99 -7.19
C ARG A 24 -16.12 25.15 -6.86
N LEU A 25 -14.93 25.56 -7.31
CA LEU A 25 -13.65 24.92 -6.94
C LEU A 25 -13.46 24.79 -5.43
N PRO A 26 -13.60 25.86 -4.60
CA PRO A 26 -13.45 25.73 -3.15
C PRO A 26 -14.54 24.84 -2.53
N SER A 27 -15.75 24.83 -3.09
CA SER A 27 -16.82 23.93 -2.63
C SER A 27 -16.53 22.45 -2.93
N ALA A 28 -15.98 22.16 -4.12
CA ALA A 28 -15.55 20.82 -4.51
C ALA A 28 -14.41 20.32 -3.63
N LEU A 29 -13.37 21.13 -3.40
CA LEU A 29 -12.28 20.81 -2.48
C LEU A 29 -12.77 20.56 -1.05
N ARG A 30 -13.70 21.38 -0.55
CA ARG A 30 -14.32 21.16 0.77
C ARG A 30 -15.07 19.82 0.81
N THR A 31 -15.85 19.51 -0.21
CA THR A 31 -16.64 18.26 -0.26
C THR A 31 -15.74 17.03 -0.31
N LEU A 32 -14.75 17.04 -1.20
CA LEU A 32 -13.74 15.98 -1.32
C LEU A 32 -12.92 15.85 -0.04
N GLY A 33 -12.50 16.97 0.56
CA GLY A 33 -11.77 17.00 1.82
C GLY A 33 -12.58 16.44 2.98
N LEU A 34 -13.87 16.75 3.06
CA LEU A 34 -14.77 16.17 4.07
C LEU A 34 -14.96 14.66 3.88
N TRP A 35 -15.03 14.19 2.64
CA TRP A 35 -15.12 12.77 2.31
C TRP A 35 -13.83 12.03 2.70
N LEU A 36 -12.67 12.51 2.27
CA LEU A 36 -11.37 11.96 2.66
C LEU A 36 -11.16 12.01 4.18
N GLY A 37 -11.58 13.10 4.83
CA GLY A 37 -11.53 13.23 6.29
C GLY A 37 -12.46 12.27 7.02
N ARG A 38 -13.61 11.91 6.46
CA ARG A 38 -14.46 10.84 6.99
C ARG A 38 -13.81 9.47 6.83
N ILE A 39 -13.27 9.16 5.66
CA ILE A 39 -12.58 7.89 5.39
C ILE A 39 -11.37 7.73 6.34
N ARG A 40 -10.54 8.76 6.46
CA ARG A 40 -9.39 8.76 7.37
C ARG A 40 -9.79 8.54 8.83
N ARG A 41 -10.88 9.17 9.28
CA ARG A 41 -11.41 8.96 10.63
C ARG A 41 -11.93 7.53 10.83
N GLY A 42 -12.63 6.96 9.84
CA GLY A 42 -13.05 5.57 9.86
C GLY A 42 -11.85 4.61 9.94
N PHE A 43 -10.80 4.85 9.15
CA PHE A 43 -9.58 4.04 9.18
C PHE A 43 -8.84 4.14 10.52
N ASN A 44 -8.82 5.33 11.14
CA ASN A 44 -8.25 5.51 12.47
C ASN A 44 -9.06 4.82 13.56
N ALA A 45 -10.39 4.84 13.48
CA ALA A 45 -11.27 4.14 14.43
C ALA A 45 -11.10 2.63 14.33
N VAL A 46 -11.13 2.09 13.10
CA VAL A 46 -10.84 0.68 12.83
C VAL A 46 -9.44 0.31 13.31
N LYS A 47 -8.41 1.12 13.01
CA LYS A 47 -7.06 0.90 13.55
C LYS A 47 -7.06 0.86 15.08
N SER A 48 -7.77 1.77 15.75
CA SER A 48 -7.79 1.84 17.22
C SER A 48 -8.54 0.68 17.88
N GLU A 49 -9.56 0.14 17.22
CA GLU A 49 -10.26 -1.07 17.64
C GLU A 49 -9.42 -2.32 17.36
N PHE A 50 -8.78 -2.38 16.17
CA PHE A 50 -7.82 -3.42 15.83
C PHE A 50 -6.65 -3.47 16.80
N GLU A 51 -6.10 -2.34 17.24
CA GLU A 51 -4.98 -2.25 18.19
C GLU A 51 -5.38 -2.65 19.62
N ARG A 52 -6.69 -2.64 19.92
CA ARG A 52 -7.27 -2.96 21.24
C ARG A 52 -7.81 -4.39 21.34
N GLU A 53 -8.20 -5.00 20.22
CA GLU A 53 -8.72 -6.38 20.14
C GLU A 53 -7.68 -7.37 19.61
N ILE A 54 -6.87 -6.94 18.63
CA ILE A 54 -5.70 -7.67 18.14
C ILE A 54 -4.47 -6.94 18.67
N GLY A 55 -4.06 -7.35 19.88
CA GLY A 55 -2.69 -7.10 20.32
C GLY A 55 -1.75 -7.45 19.16
N MET A 56 -0.82 -6.55 18.89
CA MET A 56 0.06 -6.47 17.72
C MET A 56 0.92 -7.73 17.44
N ASP A 57 0.65 -8.84 18.10
CA ASP A 57 1.20 -10.18 17.90
C ASP A 57 0.62 -10.90 16.68
N ASP A 58 -0.66 -10.71 16.30
CA ASP A 58 -1.25 -11.51 15.21
C ASP A 58 -0.97 -10.93 13.81
N VAL A 59 -1.04 -9.60 13.65
CA VAL A 59 -0.64 -8.92 12.40
C VAL A 59 0.88 -8.97 12.20
N ARG A 60 1.66 -8.93 13.29
CA ARG A 60 3.11 -9.15 13.24
C ARG A 60 3.42 -10.61 12.91
N ARG A 61 2.64 -11.60 13.36
CA ARG A 61 2.80 -13.01 12.95
C ARG A 61 2.42 -13.26 11.49
N GLN A 62 1.40 -12.57 10.96
CA GLN A 62 1.02 -12.70 9.54
C GLN A 62 1.96 -11.95 8.58
N LEU A 63 2.69 -10.93 9.05
CA LEU A 63 3.76 -10.26 8.28
C LEU A 63 5.15 -10.86 8.53
N HIS A 64 5.40 -11.42 9.72
CA HIS A 64 6.62 -12.11 10.13
C HIS A 64 6.34 -13.61 10.14
N ASN A 65 6.00 -14.13 8.96
CA ASN A 65 5.80 -15.53 8.72
C ASN A 65 7.10 -16.31 9.01
N GLU A 66 7.25 -16.81 10.24
CA GLU A 66 8.04 -18.02 10.54
C GLU A 66 7.69 -19.15 9.55
N GLN A 67 6.44 -19.17 9.05
CA GLN A 67 5.95 -20.09 8.03
C GLN A 67 6.61 -19.90 6.66
N ILE A 68 6.93 -18.68 6.23
CA ILE A 68 7.58 -18.43 4.93
C ILE A 68 9.05 -18.85 4.99
N MET A 69 9.75 -18.60 6.09
CA MET A 69 11.13 -19.07 6.22
C MET A 69 11.22 -20.60 6.31
N GLU A 70 10.30 -21.27 7.01
CA GLU A 70 10.25 -22.73 7.06
C GLU A 70 9.90 -23.36 5.71
N GLU A 71 8.96 -22.76 4.96
CA GLU A 71 8.55 -23.23 3.64
C GLU A 71 9.66 -23.01 2.61
N VAL A 72 10.34 -21.85 2.62
CA VAL A 72 11.51 -21.57 1.78
C VAL A 72 12.67 -22.51 2.10
N LYS A 73 12.87 -22.87 3.37
CA LYS A 73 13.94 -23.82 3.78
C LYS A 73 13.64 -25.24 3.31
N LYS A 74 12.39 -25.69 3.36
CA LYS A 74 11.97 -27.00 2.82
C LYS A 74 12.15 -27.07 1.30
N ILE A 75 11.72 -26.03 0.59
CA ILE A 75 11.89 -25.95 -0.87
C ILE A 75 13.36 -25.98 -1.25
N GLN A 76 14.23 -25.28 -0.50
CA GLN A 76 15.68 -25.33 -0.75
C GLN A 76 16.28 -26.72 -0.48
N GLN A 77 15.88 -27.40 0.60
CA GLN A 77 16.36 -28.75 0.88
C GLN A 77 15.91 -29.76 -0.19
N GLU A 78 14.64 -29.71 -0.60
CA GLU A 78 14.09 -30.60 -1.62
C GLU A 78 14.75 -30.34 -3.00
N THR A 79 15.00 -29.06 -3.33
CA THR A 79 15.72 -28.70 -4.56
C THR A 79 17.19 -29.15 -4.52
N GLN A 80 17.82 -29.13 -3.35
CA GLN A 80 19.22 -29.54 -3.18
C GLN A 80 19.38 -31.06 -3.19
N GLU A 81 18.45 -31.81 -2.62
CA GLU A 81 18.39 -33.28 -2.73
C GLU A 81 18.13 -33.71 -4.18
N PHE A 82 17.17 -33.06 -4.86
CA PHE A 82 16.88 -33.33 -6.27
C PHE A 82 18.07 -33.04 -7.18
N GLY A 83 18.80 -31.93 -6.91
CA GLY A 83 20.02 -31.59 -7.63
C GLY A 83 21.15 -32.60 -7.43
N ASN A 84 21.28 -33.18 -6.23
CA ASN A 84 22.31 -34.17 -5.93
C ASN A 84 21.99 -35.55 -6.52
N GLU A 85 20.71 -35.92 -6.58
CA GLU A 85 20.23 -37.16 -7.19
C GLU A 85 20.44 -37.16 -8.72
N ILE A 86 20.21 -36.00 -9.36
CA ILE A 86 20.48 -35.81 -10.80
C ILE A 86 21.99 -35.73 -11.09
N ALA A 87 22.77 -35.10 -10.21
CA ALA A 87 24.24 -35.04 -10.37
C ALA A 87 24.93 -36.40 -10.13
N GLY A 88 24.35 -37.27 -9.29
CA GLY A 88 24.90 -38.59 -8.94
C GLY A 88 24.56 -39.72 -9.92
N THR A 89 23.56 -39.55 -10.79
CA THR A 89 23.13 -40.59 -11.77
C THR A 89 23.81 -40.47 -13.15
N GLY A 90 24.73 -39.52 -13.32
CA GLY A 90 25.45 -39.27 -14.58
C GLY A 90 26.89 -39.78 -14.64
N SER A 91 27.33 -40.68 -13.75
CA SER A 91 28.65 -41.34 -13.80
C SER A 91 28.52 -42.83 -14.08
#